data_AF-A0A7Y4QLM1-F1
#
_entry.id   AF-A0A7Y4QLM1-F1
#
_cell.length_a   1.000
_cell.length_b   1.000
_cell.length_c   1.000
_cell.angle_alpha   90.00
_cell.angle_beta   90.00
_cell.angle_gamma   90.00
#
_symmetry.space_group_name_H-M   'P 1'
#
loop_
_entity.id
_entity.type
_entity.pdbx_description
1 polymer ?
#
loop_
_entity_poly.entity_id
_entity_poly.type
_entity_poly.pdbx_seq_one_letter_code
_entity_poly.pdbx_strand_id
1 'polypeptide(L)'
;MTCQEFENHILDYLEGRLSPGDHELVGSHIAGCACCKKLALQLKQLDTALTRVVKSPAMSPTFDARLKQRIQASPAVALSKIECEERKRRFQSEYEDGLARLSLVDLPSVRWLETFGYAAAIAIAGLVAWRFLPQLADALTASGLNIPGQGALPPLIASAVFVLIGLAAAFPRQIQRLREAAFAR
;
A
#
# COMPACT_ATOMS: atom_id res chain seq x y z
N MET A 1 0.44 -2.79 36.80
CA MET A 1 -0.24 -4.08 36.64
C MET A 1 0.76 -5.15 36.26
N THR A 2 0.65 -6.33 36.86
CA THR A 2 1.48 -7.50 36.52
C THR A 2 0.93 -8.21 35.29
N CYS A 3 1.71 -9.07 34.62
CA CYS A 3 1.21 -9.86 33.49
C CYS A 3 -0.03 -10.67 33.87
N GLN A 4 -0.06 -11.22 35.08
CA GLN A 4 -1.18 -12.03 35.58
C GLN A 4 -2.49 -11.25 35.69
N GLU A 5 -2.44 -9.97 36.05
CA GLU A 5 -3.64 -9.11 36.08
C GLU A 5 -4.16 -8.86 34.66
N PHE A 6 -3.26 -8.65 33.70
CA PHE A 6 -3.65 -8.48 32.30
C PHE A 6 -4.23 -9.75 31.68
N GLU A 7 -3.68 -10.94 32.00
CA GLU A 7 -4.19 -12.21 31.48
C GLU A 7 -5.68 -12.40 31.74
N ASN A 8 -6.16 -12.01 32.92
CA ASN A 8 -7.58 -12.07 33.28
C ASN A 8 -8.46 -11.10 32.46
N HIS A 9 -7.88 -9.99 31.99
CA HIS A 9 -8.59 -8.98 31.20
C HIS A 9 -8.48 -9.18 29.68
N ILE A 10 -7.64 -10.10 29.19
CA ILE A 10 -7.47 -10.34 27.74
C ILE A 10 -8.78 -10.85 27.11
N LEU A 11 -9.54 -11.70 27.80
CA LEU A 11 -10.84 -12.17 27.31
C LEU A 11 -11.83 -11.01 27.17
N ASP A 12 -12.00 -10.21 28.22
CA ASP A 12 -12.89 -9.04 28.20
C ASP A 12 -12.46 -8.01 27.15
N TYR A 13 -11.15 -7.88 26.92
CA TYR A 13 -10.59 -7.06 25.86
C TYR A 13 -11.00 -7.58 24.48
N LEU A 14 -10.84 -8.88 24.21
CA LEU A 14 -11.20 -9.48 22.92
C LEU A 14 -12.71 -9.43 22.66
N GLU A 15 -13.52 -9.53 23.70
CA GLU A 15 -14.98 -9.43 23.62
C GLU A 15 -15.52 -7.99 23.62
N GLY A 16 -14.64 -6.99 23.78
CA GLY A 16 -15.01 -5.57 23.79
C GLY A 16 -15.84 -5.14 25.00
N ARG A 17 -15.71 -5.84 26.14
CA ARG A 17 -16.46 -5.56 27.38
C ARG A 17 -15.78 -4.58 28.32
N LEU A 18 -14.51 -4.27 28.08
CA LEU A 18 -13.75 -3.33 28.89
C LEU A 18 -14.21 -1.88 28.67
N SER A 19 -14.02 -1.05 29.69
CA SER A 19 -14.17 0.40 29.54
C SER A 19 -13.16 0.94 28.51
N PRO A 20 -13.41 2.08 27.85
CA PRO A 20 -12.48 2.63 26.85
C PRO A 20 -11.05 2.82 27.39
N GLY A 21 -10.92 3.26 28.64
CA GLY A 21 -9.61 3.45 29.29
C GLY A 21 -8.88 2.13 29.54
N ASP A 22 -9.60 1.12 30.05
CA ASP A 22 -9.01 -0.21 30.29
C ASP A 22 -8.67 -0.92 28.98
N HIS A 23 -9.49 -0.72 27.95
CA HIS A 23 -9.25 -1.30 26.63
C HIS A 23 -7.94 -0.77 26.01
N GLU A 24 -7.66 0.53 26.14
CA GLU A 24 -6.39 1.12 25.66
C GLU A 24 -5.20 0.61 26.49
N LEU A 25 -5.33 0.56 27.83
CA LEU A 25 -4.30 0.05 28.71
C LEU A 25 -3.94 -1.41 28.42
N VAL A 26 -4.94 -2.29 28.35
CA VAL A 26 -4.75 -3.72 28.04
C VAL A 26 -4.21 -3.89 26.63
N GLY A 27 -4.73 -3.15 25.65
CA GLY A 27 -4.23 -3.17 24.27
C GLY A 27 -2.75 -2.78 24.17
N SER A 28 -2.34 -1.74 24.88
CA SER A 28 -0.94 -1.31 24.93
C SER A 28 -0.02 -2.38 25.53
N HIS A 29 -0.47 -3.06 26.59
CA HIS A 29 0.29 -4.13 27.22
C HIS A 29 0.43 -5.36 26.31
N ILE A 30 -0.65 -5.78 25.64
CA ILE A 30 -0.62 -6.89 24.67
C ILE A 30 0.36 -6.57 23.53
N ALA A 31 0.43 -5.32 23.09
CA ALA A 31 1.38 -4.91 22.05
C ALA A 31 2.84 -5.02 22.51
N GLY A 32 3.12 -4.69 23.78
CA GLY A 32 4.47 -4.68 24.35
C GLY A 32 4.95 -6.00 24.97
N CYS A 33 4.05 -6.90 25.37
CA CYS A 33 4.38 -8.15 26.08
C CYS A 33 4.18 -9.39 25.19
N ALA A 34 5.26 -10.13 24.92
CA ALA A 34 5.21 -11.33 24.08
C ALA A 34 4.33 -12.44 24.66
N CYS A 35 4.28 -12.59 25.99
CA CYS A 35 3.44 -13.60 26.65
C CYS A 35 1.95 -13.30 26.44
N CYS A 36 1.53 -12.08 26.79
CA CYS A 36 0.14 -11.64 26.65
C CYS A 36 -0.30 -11.61 25.17
N LYS A 37 0.60 -11.25 24.25
CA LYS A 37 0.35 -11.33 22.81
C LYS A 37 0.08 -12.76 22.35
N LYS A 38 0.87 -13.73 22.81
CA LYS A 38 0.68 -15.14 22.49
C LYS A 38 -0.64 -15.66 23.04
N LEU A 39 -0.97 -15.33 24.29
CA LEU A 39 -2.23 -15.74 24.91
C LEU A 39 -3.45 -15.15 24.16
N ALA A 40 -3.43 -13.85 23.84
CA ALA A 40 -4.49 -13.21 23.06
C ALA A 40 -4.69 -13.89 21.69
N LEU A 41 -3.60 -14.29 21.04
CA LEU A 41 -3.65 -15.00 19.76
C LEU A 41 -4.24 -16.41 19.91
N GLN A 42 -3.86 -17.14 20.96
CA GLN A 42 -4.43 -18.47 21.26
C GLN A 42 -5.93 -18.40 21.55
N LEU A 43 -6.37 -17.41 22.31
CA LEU A 43 -7.79 -17.17 22.60
C LEU A 43 -8.58 -16.86 21.32
N LYS A 44 -8.04 -16.00 20.45
CA LYS A 44 -8.66 -15.70 19.15
C LYS A 44 -8.75 -16.93 18.24
N GLN A 45 -7.73 -17.79 18.25
CA GLN A 45 -7.73 -19.05 17.51
C GLN A 45 -8.79 -20.02 18.05
N LEU A 46 -8.92 -20.11 19.38
CA LEU A 46 -9.95 -20.92 20.03
C LEU A 46 -11.35 -20.43 19.66
N ASP A 47 -11.62 -19.12 19.75
CA ASP A 47 -12.89 -18.52 19.36
C ASP A 47 -13.25 -18.82 17.89
N THR A 48 -12.27 -18.68 17.00
CA THR A 48 -12.45 -19.02 15.57
C THR A 48 -12.76 -20.50 15.38
N ALA A 49 -12.09 -21.39 16.12
CA ALA A 49 -12.33 -22.83 16.05
C ALA A 49 -13.72 -23.19 16.57
N LEU A 50 -14.14 -22.60 17.70
CA LEU A 50 -15.47 -22.80 18.28
C LEU A 50 -16.56 -22.30 17.32
N THR A 51 -16.39 -21.12 16.74
CA THR A 51 -17.35 -20.54 15.78
C THR A 51 -17.55 -21.43 14.55
N ARG A 52 -16.53 -22.19 14.12
CA ARG A 52 -16.66 -23.13 13.00
C ARG A 52 -17.44 -24.40 13.36
N VAL A 53 -17.32 -24.86 14.60
CA VAL A 53 -17.95 -26.10 15.07
C VAL A 53 -19.40 -25.85 15.50
N VAL A 54 -19.68 -24.67 16.05
CA VAL A 54 -21.02 -24.28 16.46
C VAL A 54 -21.89 -24.10 15.22
N LYS A 55 -22.88 -24.99 15.05
CA LYS A 55 -23.85 -24.91 13.97
C LYS A 55 -24.57 -23.56 14.04
N SER A 56 -24.38 -22.72 13.03
CA SER A 56 -25.08 -21.44 12.96
C SER A 56 -26.59 -21.69 12.92
N PRO A 57 -27.39 -20.94 13.70
CA PRO A 57 -28.83 -21.05 13.64
C PRO A 57 -29.29 -20.73 12.20
N ALA A 58 -30.17 -21.58 11.66
CA ALA A 58 -30.76 -21.34 10.36
C ALA A 58 -31.58 -20.05 10.42
N MET A 59 -31.08 -19.00 9.76
CA MET A 59 -31.80 -17.73 9.68
C MET A 59 -33.03 -17.89 8.77
N SER A 60 -34.12 -17.21 9.11
CA SER A 60 -35.32 -17.22 8.27
C SER A 60 -35.00 -16.65 6.87
N PRO A 61 -35.60 -17.14 5.79
CA PRO A 61 -35.31 -16.68 4.42
C PRO A 61 -35.64 -15.20 4.18
N THR A 62 -36.46 -14.60 5.04
CA THR A 62 -36.82 -13.17 4.98
C THR A 62 -35.94 -12.29 5.86
N PHE A 63 -34.98 -12.87 6.60
CA PHE A 63 -34.11 -12.12 7.51
C PHE A 63 -33.27 -11.08 6.75
N ASP A 64 -32.61 -11.50 5.67
CA ASP A 64 -31.75 -10.60 4.89
C ASP A 64 -32.53 -9.44 4.27
N ALA A 65 -33.74 -9.71 3.76
CA ALA A 65 -34.62 -8.68 3.22
C ALA A 65 -35.03 -7.67 4.31
N ARG A 66 -35.43 -8.15 5.50
CA ARG A 66 -35.78 -7.28 6.64
C ARG A 66 -34.59 -6.53 7.21
N LEU A 67 -33.40 -7.12 7.18
CA LEU A 67 -32.16 -6.48 7.61
C LEU A 67 -31.80 -5.35 6.65
N LYS A 68 -31.79 -5.61 5.34
CA LYS A 68 -31.54 -4.59 4.31
C LYS A 68 -32.55 -3.45 4.42
N GLN A 69 -33.83 -3.77 4.58
CA GLN A 69 -34.87 -2.76 4.78
C GLN A 69 -34.64 -1.92 6.04
N ARG A 70 -34.24 -2.54 7.16
CA ARG A 70 -33.91 -1.80 8.40
C ARG A 70 -32.65 -0.95 8.28
N ILE A 71 -31.62 -1.44 7.60
CA ILE A 71 -30.40 -0.66 7.33
C ILE A 71 -30.76 0.58 6.50
N GLN A 72 -31.57 0.41 5.46
CA GLN A 72 -32.01 1.52 4.59
C GLN A 72 -32.98 2.49 5.30
N ALA A 73 -33.85 1.98 6.17
CA ALA A 73 -34.77 2.80 6.95
C ALA A 73 -34.11 3.45 8.18
N SER A 74 -32.89 3.03 8.54
CA SER A 74 -32.18 3.60 9.69
C SER A 74 -31.63 4.98 9.32
N PRO A 75 -31.96 6.05 10.05
CA PRO A 75 -31.53 7.41 9.74
C PRO A 75 -30.01 7.59 9.82
N ALA A 76 -29.29 6.67 10.48
CA ALA A 76 -27.82 6.66 10.49
C ALA A 76 -27.21 6.33 9.11
N VAL A 77 -27.94 5.67 8.22
CA VAL A 77 -27.55 5.42 6.81
C VAL A 77 -28.06 6.53 5.89
N ALA A 78 -29.03 7.31 6.36
CA ALA A 78 -29.46 8.56 5.75
C ALA A 78 -28.66 9.77 6.26
N LEU A 79 -27.41 9.57 6.76
CA LEU A 79 -26.44 10.66 6.72
C LEU A 79 -26.45 11.16 5.28
N SER A 80 -26.71 12.46 5.13
CA SER A 80 -26.71 13.09 3.83
C SER A 80 -25.41 12.69 3.11
N LYS A 81 -25.45 12.46 1.79
CA LYS A 81 -24.24 12.11 1.02
C LYS A 81 -23.07 13.05 1.35
N ILE A 82 -23.39 14.29 1.70
CA ILE A 82 -22.49 15.35 2.16
C ILE A 82 -21.81 14.98 3.49
N GLU A 83 -22.56 14.62 4.54
CA GLU A 83 -21.97 14.21 5.83
C GLU A 83 -21.11 12.94 5.72
N CYS A 84 -21.49 12.01 4.83
CA CYS A 84 -20.69 10.81 4.58
C CYS A 84 -19.35 11.15 3.89
N GLU A 85 -19.39 12.04 2.89
CA GLU A 85 -18.20 12.58 2.23
C GLU A 85 -17.30 13.34 3.22
N GLU A 86 -17.87 14.19 4.06
CA GLU A 86 -17.12 14.94 5.07
C GLU A 86 -16.47 14.02 6.10
N ARG A 87 -17.20 13.02 6.60
CA ARG A 87 -16.65 12.03 7.52
C ARG A 87 -15.52 11.23 6.88
N LYS A 88 -15.65 10.86 5.61
CA LYS A 88 -14.59 10.19 4.85
C LYS A 88 -13.35 11.09 4.70
N ARG A 89 -13.54 12.37 4.37
CA ARG A 89 -12.44 13.34 4.28
C ARG A 89 -11.74 13.51 5.62
N ARG A 90 -12.49 13.63 6.73
CA ARG A 90 -11.92 13.72 8.07
C ARG A 90 -11.07 12.49 8.42
N PHE A 91 -11.57 11.29 8.17
CA PHE A 91 -10.79 10.08 8.40
C PHE A 91 -9.52 10.03 7.54
N GLN A 92 -9.63 10.47 6.28
CA GLN A 92 -8.48 10.51 5.39
C GLN A 92 -7.42 11.52 5.88
N SER A 93 -7.82 12.71 6.34
CA SER A 93 -6.89 13.68 6.91
C SER A 93 -6.27 13.17 8.22
N GLU A 94 -7.04 12.54 9.10
CA GLU A 94 -6.50 11.95 10.34
C GLU A 94 -5.47 10.84 10.05
N TYR A 95 -5.73 10.03 9.02
CA TYR A 95 -4.80 9.01 8.57
C TYR A 95 -3.52 9.61 7.98
N GLU A 96 -3.63 10.63 7.13
CA GLU A 96 -2.50 11.36 6.57
C GLU A 96 -1.67 12.05 7.66
N ASP A 97 -2.32 12.69 8.65
CA ASP A 97 -1.67 13.29 9.81
C ASP A 97 -0.96 12.25 10.68
N GLY A 98 -1.57 11.09 10.89
CA GLY A 98 -0.96 9.97 11.61
C GLY A 98 0.27 9.43 10.88
N LEU A 99 0.19 9.29 9.56
CA LEU A 99 1.32 8.96 8.70
C LEU A 99 2.42 10.01 8.79
N ALA A 100 2.07 11.31 8.76
CA ALA A 100 3.03 12.40 8.88
C ALA A 100 3.77 12.35 10.23
N ARG A 101 3.07 12.04 11.33
CA ARG A 101 3.68 11.83 12.65
C ARG A 101 4.63 10.64 12.69
N LEU A 102 4.34 9.58 11.94
CA LEU A 102 5.21 8.41 11.81
C LEU A 102 6.37 8.66 10.84
N SER A 103 6.14 9.44 9.78
CA SER A 103 7.15 9.83 8.79
C SER A 103 8.03 10.99 9.25
N LEU A 104 7.80 11.53 10.45
CA LEU A 104 8.59 12.60 11.06
C LEU A 104 10.01 12.14 11.47
N VAL A 105 10.35 10.87 11.26
CA VAL A 105 11.73 10.49 10.92
C VAL A 105 11.98 10.86 9.45
N ASP A 106 11.79 12.14 9.15
CA ASP A 106 12.08 12.77 7.87
C ASP A 106 13.60 12.99 7.85
N LEU A 107 14.33 11.88 7.93
CA LEU A 107 15.79 11.90 7.88
C LEU A 107 16.14 12.50 6.53
N PRO A 108 16.83 13.67 6.48
CA PRO A 108 17.26 14.26 5.21
C PRO A 108 18.03 13.23 4.37
N SER A 109 18.67 12.27 5.03
CA SER A 109 19.31 11.08 4.49
C SER A 109 18.47 10.31 3.46
N VAL A 110 17.14 10.16 3.65
CA VAL A 110 16.30 9.37 2.74
C VAL A 110 16.05 10.11 1.43
N ARG A 111 15.82 11.43 1.49
CA ARG A 111 15.73 12.28 0.28
C ARG A 111 17.06 12.38 -0.46
N TRP A 112 18.18 12.44 0.28
CA TRP A 112 19.52 12.35 -0.31
C TRP A 112 19.75 10.98 -0.95
N LEU A 113 19.27 9.89 -0.35
CA LEU A 113 19.35 8.54 -0.91
C LEU A 113 18.56 8.39 -2.20
N GLU A 114 17.37 8.96 -2.29
CA GLU A 114 16.59 8.99 -3.53
C GLU A 114 17.36 9.75 -4.61
N THR A 115 17.87 10.94 -4.30
CA THR A 115 18.57 11.79 -5.28
C THR A 115 19.89 11.17 -5.75
N PHE A 116 20.71 10.64 -4.83
CA PHE A 116 21.92 9.90 -5.18
C PHE A 116 21.61 8.57 -5.86
N GLY A 117 20.52 7.91 -5.48
CA GLY A 117 20.05 6.68 -6.11
C GLY A 117 19.74 6.88 -7.59
N TYR A 118 19.03 7.96 -7.94
CA TYR A 118 18.77 8.30 -9.34
C TYR A 118 20.04 8.73 -10.08
N ALA A 119 20.91 9.54 -9.46
CA ALA A 119 22.18 9.94 -10.08
C ALA A 119 23.10 8.73 -10.34
N ALA A 120 23.18 7.80 -9.39
CA ALA A 120 23.93 6.55 -9.54
C ALA A 120 23.30 5.65 -10.60
N ALA A 121 21.97 5.52 -10.64
CA ALA A 121 21.27 4.74 -11.66
C ALA A 121 21.52 5.30 -13.08
N ILE A 122 21.49 6.62 -13.25
CA ILE A 122 21.81 7.29 -14.53
C ILE A 122 23.27 7.06 -14.91
N ALA A 123 24.20 7.20 -13.95
CA ALA A 123 25.62 6.96 -14.19
C ALA A 123 25.89 5.51 -14.60
N ILE A 124 25.28 4.53 -13.92
CA ILE A 124 25.38 3.10 -14.24
C ILE A 124 24.77 2.83 -15.62
N ALA A 125 23.58 3.37 -15.93
CA ALA A 125 22.95 3.21 -17.22
C ALA A 125 23.82 3.79 -18.35
N GLY A 126 24.41 4.97 -18.16
CA GLY A 126 25.34 5.58 -19.11
C GLY A 126 26.62 4.76 -19.31
N LEU A 127 27.17 4.20 -18.23
CA LEU A 127 28.39 3.38 -18.27
C LEU A 127 28.13 2.03 -18.96
N VAL A 128 26.98 1.41 -18.69
CA VAL A 128 26.51 0.21 -19.41
C VAL A 128 26.30 0.53 -20.88
N ALA A 129 25.60 1.62 -21.21
CA ALA A 129 25.39 2.03 -22.60
C ALA A 129 26.71 2.27 -23.34
N TRP A 130 27.66 3.00 -22.73
CA TRP A 130 28.98 3.24 -23.32
C TRP A 130 29.77 1.96 -23.59
N ARG A 131 29.71 0.99 -22.67
CA ARG A 131 30.41 -0.29 -22.80
C ARG A 131 29.76 -1.22 -23.83
N PHE A 132 28.43 -1.28 -23.85
CA PHE A 132 27.69 -2.26 -24.64
C PHE A 132 27.35 -1.77 -26.05
N LEU A 133 27.09 -0.47 -26.28
CA LEU A 133 26.77 0.05 -27.62
C LEU A 133 27.79 -0.32 -28.70
N PRO A 134 29.12 -0.14 -28.52
CA PRO A 134 30.09 -0.45 -29.55
C PRO A 134 30.15 -1.96 -29.82
N GLN A 135 30.09 -2.79 -28.78
CA GLN A 135 30.09 -4.26 -28.94
C GLN A 135 28.83 -4.77 -29.65
N LEU A 136 27.68 -4.14 -29.40
CA LEU A 136 26.43 -4.45 -30.09
C LEU A 136 26.48 -4.01 -31.56
N ALA A 137 27.08 -2.85 -31.85
CA ALA A 137 27.30 -2.38 -33.22
C ALA A 137 28.24 -3.33 -34.01
N ASP A 138 29.32 -3.78 -33.37
CA ASP A 138 30.26 -4.74 -33.95
C ASP A 138 29.60 -6.12 -34.15
N ALA A 139 28.80 -6.59 -33.18
CA ALA A 139 28.07 -7.86 -33.30
C ALA A 139 26.98 -7.82 -34.38
N LEU A 140 26.28 -6.68 -34.54
CA LEU A 140 25.26 -6.50 -35.57
C LEU A 140 25.86 -6.40 -36.97
N THR A 141 27.00 -5.73 -37.12
CA THR A 141 27.73 -5.67 -38.40
C THR A 141 28.34 -7.03 -38.75
N ALA A 142 28.86 -7.77 -37.78
CA ALA A 142 29.35 -9.14 -37.96
C ALA A 142 28.24 -10.15 -38.29
N SER A 143 27.01 -9.92 -37.83
CA SER A 143 25.86 -10.79 -38.10
C SER A 143 25.27 -10.61 -39.52
N GLY A 144 25.86 -9.75 -40.36
CA GLY A 144 25.48 -9.63 -41.77
C GLY A 144 24.10 -8.99 -42.03
N LEU A 145 23.49 -8.37 -41.02
CA LEU A 145 22.29 -7.53 -41.18
C LEU A 145 22.71 -6.18 -41.78
N ASN A 146 23.09 -6.23 -43.07
CA ASN A 146 23.41 -5.04 -43.84
C ASN A 146 22.10 -4.31 -44.17
N ILE A 147 21.68 -3.39 -43.29
CA ILE A 147 20.55 -2.48 -43.57
C ILE A 147 21.09 -1.41 -44.53
N PRO A 148 20.69 -1.40 -45.81
CA PRO A 148 21.22 -0.47 -46.79
C PRO A 148 20.52 0.88 -46.62
N GLY A 149 21.25 1.87 -46.10
CA GLY A 149 20.73 3.21 -45.80
C GLY A 149 21.44 3.87 -44.63
N GLN A 150 22.78 3.91 -44.67
CA GLN A 150 23.59 4.54 -43.63
C GLN A 150 23.57 6.06 -43.77
N GLY A 151 22.62 6.68 -43.07
CA GLY A 151 22.71 8.07 -42.65
C GLY A 151 22.29 8.15 -41.19
N ALA A 152 23.26 8.13 -40.27
CA ALA A 152 23.24 8.55 -38.84
C ALA A 152 22.00 8.33 -37.94
N LEU A 153 20.93 7.69 -38.37
CA LEU A 153 19.63 7.60 -37.69
C LEU A 153 19.50 6.44 -36.68
N PRO A 154 20.05 5.22 -36.89
CA PRO A 154 19.84 4.13 -35.93
C PRO A 154 20.46 4.34 -34.53
N PRO A 155 21.67 4.93 -34.35
CA PRO A 155 22.18 5.18 -33.00
C PRO A 155 21.42 6.33 -32.29
N LEU A 156 20.82 7.25 -33.06
CA LEU A 156 19.95 8.31 -32.53
C LEU A 156 18.60 7.75 -32.06
N ILE A 157 18.02 6.78 -32.77
CA ILE A 157 16.77 6.14 -32.34
C ILE A 157 17.01 5.27 -31.10
N ALA A 158 18.11 4.52 -31.05
CA ALA A 158 18.46 3.71 -29.89
C ALA A 158 18.74 4.56 -28.64
N SER A 159 19.45 5.69 -28.78
CA SER A 159 19.68 6.62 -27.67
C SER A 159 18.39 7.35 -27.25
N ALA A 160 17.53 7.73 -28.21
CA ALA A 160 16.23 8.32 -27.92
C ALA A 160 15.30 7.34 -27.17
N VAL A 161 15.29 6.06 -27.54
CA VAL A 161 14.50 5.04 -26.83
C VAL A 161 15.04 4.83 -25.41
N PHE A 162 16.36 4.80 -25.22
CA PHE A 162 16.96 4.67 -23.89
C PHE A 162 16.69 5.90 -23.00
N VAL A 163 16.76 7.11 -23.57
CA VAL A 163 16.42 8.36 -22.87
C VAL A 163 14.93 8.41 -22.53
N LEU A 164 14.05 7.95 -23.42
CA LEU A 164 12.61 7.88 -23.16
C LEU A 164 12.26 6.85 -22.07
N ILE A 165 12.92 5.69 -22.05
CA ILE A 165 12.75 4.68 -21.00
C ILE A 165 13.31 5.21 -19.67
N GLY A 166 14.44 5.91 -19.68
CA GLY A 166 15.02 6.55 -18.49
C GLY A 166 14.13 7.67 -17.92
N LEU A 167 13.60 8.54 -18.77
CA LEU A 167 12.61 9.57 -18.39
C LEU A 167 11.32 8.93 -17.87
N ALA A 168 10.90 7.79 -18.43
CA ALA A 168 9.71 7.09 -18.00
C ALA A 168 9.84 6.41 -16.64
N ALA A 169 11.03 5.87 -16.35
CA ALA A 169 11.35 5.33 -15.04
C ALA A 169 11.50 6.42 -13.98
N ALA A 170 12.01 7.61 -14.35
CA ALA A 170 12.24 8.72 -13.41
C ALA A 170 10.97 9.51 -13.05
N PHE A 171 9.95 9.54 -13.91
CA PHE A 171 8.73 10.35 -13.69
C PHE A 171 7.43 9.57 -13.93
N PRO A 172 7.11 8.55 -13.10
CA PRO A 172 5.91 7.73 -13.30
C PRO A 172 4.60 8.53 -13.21
N ARG A 173 4.56 9.59 -12.39
CA ARG A 173 3.37 10.44 -12.19
C ARG A 173 3.06 11.38 -13.37
N GLN A 174 4.07 11.76 -14.17
CA GLN A 174 3.89 12.71 -15.27
C GLN A 174 3.45 12.02 -16.56
N ILE A 175 3.87 10.76 -16.76
CA ILE A 175 3.38 9.90 -17.86
C ILE A 175 1.90 9.56 -17.66
N GLN A 176 1.47 9.35 -16.42
CA GLN A 176 0.06 9.08 -16.12
C GLN A 176 -0.84 10.24 -16.58
N ARG A 177 -0.43 11.50 -16.32
CA ARG A 177 -1.15 12.69 -16.79
C ARG A 177 -1.15 12.84 -18.31
N LEU A 178 -0.05 12.50 -18.99
CA LEU A 178 0.01 12.54 -20.45
C LEU A 178 -0.84 11.43 -21.10
N ARG A 179 -0.93 10.27 -20.45
CA ARG A 179 -1.80 9.17 -20.89
C ARG A 179 -3.27 9.52 -20.75
N GLU A 180 -3.65 10.18 -19.66
CA GLU A 180 -4.99 10.71 -19.46
C GLU A 180 -5.34 11.81 -20.48
N ALA A 181 -4.39 12.69 -20.81
CA ALA A 181 -4.59 13.72 -21.83
C ALA A 181 -4.67 13.17 -23.27
N ALA A 182 -3.97 12.07 -23.57
CA ALA A 182 -3.98 11.44 -24.89
C ALA A 182 -5.21 10.56 -25.14
N PHE A 183 -5.82 9.99 -24.08
CA PHE A 183 -7.07 9.21 -24.16
C PHE A 183 -8.34 10.05 -24.11
N ALA A 184 -8.23 11.35 -23.84
CA ALA A 184 -9.35 12.30 -23.78
C ALA A 184 -9.61 13.02 -25.13
N ARG A 185 -9.02 12.55 -26.23
CA ARG A 185 -9.29 12.98 -27.62
C ARG A 185 -9.80 11.81 -28.44
#